data_AF-A0A5C3LMD3-F1
#
_entry.id   AF-A0A5C3LMD3-F1
#
_cell.length_a   1.000
_cell.length_b   1.000
_cell.length_c   1.000
_cell.angle_alpha   90.00
_cell.angle_beta   90.00
_cell.angle_gamma   90.00
#
_symmetry.space_group_name_H-M   'P 1'
#
loop_
_entity.id
_entity.type
_entity.pdbx_description
1 polymer ?
#
loop_
_entity_poly.entity_id
_entity_poly.type
_entity_poly.pdbx_seq_one_letter_code
_entity_poly.pdbx_strand_id
1 'polypeptide(L)'
;MAKLEKTAVVEAAIVEIEVVEEKETKSTQTTAQTQASPWKVGAHVSAAGGVENAVTNAAAIGANAFALFVKSQRKWNAPPLKQENADAFKARMKEYGYTSDVVLPHGNYLVNLGNPANTYAYFSSYLTIYYAQKLIEVCREKQEKS
;
A
#
# COMPACT_ATOMS: atom_id res chain seq x y z
N MET A 1 -11.87 15.96 73.61
CA MET A 1 -12.17 17.08 72.69
C MET A 1 -10.85 17.53 72.05
N ALA A 2 -10.80 17.46 70.72
CA ALA A 2 -9.92 18.17 69.78
C ALA A 2 -8.36 18.09 69.89
N LYS A 3 -7.81 17.57 68.78
CA LYS A 3 -6.47 17.64 68.18
C LYS A 3 -5.82 19.04 68.14
N LEU A 4 -4.48 19.09 68.07
CA LEU A 4 -3.67 19.85 67.08
C LEU A 4 -2.18 19.41 67.24
N GLU A 5 -1.67 18.52 66.38
CA GLU A 5 -0.83 18.76 65.19
C GLU A 5 0.64 19.12 65.48
N LYS A 6 1.55 18.20 65.13
CA LYS A 6 2.96 18.48 64.89
C LYS A 6 3.37 17.91 63.53
N THR A 7 3.87 18.82 62.73
CA THR A 7 4.46 18.75 61.39
C THR A 7 5.50 17.63 61.26
N ALA A 8 5.40 16.84 60.19
CA ALA A 8 6.45 15.92 59.76
C ALA A 8 6.95 16.32 58.37
N VAL A 9 8.26 16.18 58.23
CA VAL A 9 9.15 16.73 57.23
C VAL A 9 9.00 15.97 55.90
N VAL A 10 9.04 16.69 54.78
CA VAL A 10 9.08 16.12 53.43
C VAL A 10 10.53 15.71 53.10
N GLU A 11 10.78 14.41 52.98
CA GLU A 11 11.97 13.89 52.30
C GLU A 11 11.59 13.50 50.86
N ALA A 12 12.26 14.14 49.90
CA ALA A 12 12.15 13.80 48.48
C ALA A 12 12.97 12.54 48.20
N ALA A 13 12.29 11.42 47.95
CA ALA A 13 12.92 10.22 47.42
C ALA A 13 13.14 10.40 45.91
N ILE A 14 14.40 10.49 45.50
CA ILE A 14 14.82 10.41 44.10
C ILE A 14 14.63 8.95 43.66
N VAL A 15 13.66 8.71 42.78
CA VAL A 15 13.51 7.41 42.10
C VAL A 15 14.44 7.43 40.89
N GLU A 16 15.46 6.58 40.89
CA GLU A 16 16.25 6.33 39.68
C GLU A 16 15.34 5.70 38.62
N ILE A 17 15.10 6.45 37.54
CA ILE A 17 14.38 5.96 36.36
C ILE A 17 15.40 5.18 35.52
N GLU A 18 15.30 3.85 35.54
CA GLU A 18 15.99 3.01 34.58
C GLU A 18 15.33 3.23 33.21
N VAL A 19 16.10 3.78 32.26
CA VAL A 19 15.66 3.99 30.88
C VAL A 19 15.59 2.63 30.21
N VAL A 20 14.40 2.03 30.20
CA VAL A 20 14.13 0.85 29.38
C VAL A 20 13.89 1.34 27.96
N GLU A 21 14.85 1.05 27.08
CA GLU A 21 14.78 1.37 25.66
C GLU A 21 13.64 0.53 25.03
N GLU A 22 12.45 1.13 24.91
CA GLU A 22 11.33 0.54 24.18
C GLU A 22 11.72 0.43 22.70
N LYS A 23 12.07 -0.80 22.27
CA LYS A 23 12.12 -1.11 20.84
C LYS A 23 10.70 -1.03 20.31
N GLU A 24 10.47 -0.06 19.45
CA GLU A 24 9.24 0.14 18.69
C GLU A 24 8.89 -1.12 17.88
N THR A 25 8.12 -2.03 18.49
CA THR A 25 7.55 -3.17 17.79
C THR A 25 6.38 -2.65 16.96
N LYS A 26 6.64 -2.36 15.67
CA LYS A 26 5.59 -2.11 14.69
C LYS A 26 4.53 -3.19 14.81
N SER A 27 3.32 -2.77 15.22
CA SER A 27 2.17 -3.63 15.49
C SER A 27 1.89 -4.59 14.33
N THR A 28 2.22 -5.85 14.51
CA THR A 28 1.86 -6.95 13.61
C THR A 28 0.37 -7.31 13.71
N GLN A 29 -0.40 -6.67 14.60
CA GLN A 29 -1.79 -7.02 14.90
C GLN A 29 -2.81 -6.43 13.90
N THR A 30 -2.45 -5.41 13.12
CA THR A 30 -3.42 -4.71 12.24
C THR A 30 -3.66 -5.42 10.91
N THR A 31 -2.69 -6.18 10.38
CA THR A 31 -2.78 -6.82 9.05
C THR A 31 -3.72 -8.03 9.03
N ALA A 32 -3.72 -8.85 10.07
CA ALA A 32 -4.52 -10.08 10.12
C ALA A 32 -6.03 -9.82 10.22
N GLN A 33 -6.44 -8.74 10.90
CA GLN A 33 -7.86 -8.41 11.10
C GLN A 33 -8.54 -7.89 9.82
N THR A 34 -7.85 -7.05 9.03
CA THR A 34 -8.42 -6.51 7.79
C THR A 34 -8.57 -7.59 6.72
N GLN A 35 -7.67 -8.57 6.65
CA GLN A 35 -7.76 -9.68 5.68
C GLN A 35 -9.01 -10.56 5.88
N ALA A 36 -9.51 -10.67 7.12
CA ALA A 36 -10.72 -11.42 7.44
C ALA A 36 -12.03 -10.62 7.23
N SER A 37 -11.94 -9.31 6.97
CA SER A 37 -13.11 -8.45 6.78
C SER A 37 -13.83 -8.76 5.47
N PRO A 38 -15.18 -8.77 5.45
CA PRO A 38 -15.94 -8.86 4.20
C PRO A 38 -15.79 -7.60 3.33
N TRP A 39 -15.34 -6.48 3.92
CA TRP A 39 -15.19 -5.19 3.23
C TRP A 39 -13.81 -5.07 2.59
N LYS A 40 -13.77 -4.68 1.32
CA LYS A 40 -12.52 -4.36 0.61
C LYS A 40 -12.12 -2.92 0.92
N VAL A 41 -11.12 -2.76 1.78
CA VAL A 41 -10.64 -1.48 2.31
C VAL A 41 -9.14 -1.35 2.07
N GLY A 42 -8.77 -0.17 1.57
CA GLY A 42 -7.38 0.17 1.32
C GLY A 42 -7.18 1.59 0.85
N ALA A 43 -5.98 1.85 0.36
CA ALA A 43 -5.57 3.16 -0.12
C ALA A 43 -5.04 3.09 -1.56
N HIS A 44 -4.96 4.26 -2.18
CA HIS A 44 -4.13 4.43 -3.36
C HIS A 44 -2.67 4.55 -2.92
N VAL A 45 -1.88 3.50 -3.14
CA VAL A 45 -0.51 3.39 -2.63
C VAL A 45 0.54 3.72 -3.69
N SER A 46 1.72 4.13 -3.24
CA SER A 46 2.83 4.47 -4.13
C SER A 46 3.43 3.22 -4.77
N ALA A 47 3.70 3.30 -6.07
CA ALA A 47 4.46 2.34 -6.88
C ALA A 47 5.85 2.89 -7.27
N ALA A 48 6.37 3.86 -6.52
CA ALA A 48 7.67 4.45 -6.80
C ALA A 48 8.78 3.37 -6.75
N GLY A 49 9.68 3.40 -7.73
CA GLY A 49 10.74 2.39 -7.87
C GLY A 49 10.31 1.08 -8.52
N GLY A 50 9.01 0.81 -8.63
CA GLY A 50 8.48 -0.41 -9.24
C GLY A 50 7.06 -0.72 -8.75
N VAL A 51 6.25 -1.35 -9.61
CA VAL A 51 4.85 -1.71 -9.28
C VAL A 51 4.76 -2.64 -8.08
N GLU A 52 5.75 -3.52 -7.92
CA GLU A 52 5.84 -4.50 -6.84
C GLU A 52 5.90 -3.85 -5.45
N ASN A 53 6.41 -2.63 -5.34
CA ASN A 53 6.45 -1.88 -4.08
C ASN A 53 5.05 -1.49 -3.60
N ALA A 54 4.08 -1.34 -4.51
CA ALA A 54 2.70 -1.06 -4.15
C ALA A 54 2.11 -2.15 -3.25
N VAL A 55 2.44 -3.43 -3.52
CA VAL A 55 1.95 -4.57 -2.73
C VAL A 55 2.48 -4.50 -1.29
N THR A 56 3.78 -4.26 -1.13
CA THR A 56 4.40 -4.10 0.19
C THR A 56 3.84 -2.89 0.93
N ASN A 57 3.62 -1.78 0.22
CA ASN A 57 3.05 -0.57 0.81
C ASN A 57 1.60 -0.77 1.27
N ALA A 58 0.78 -1.50 0.50
CA ALA A 58 -0.58 -1.87 0.89
C ALA A 58 -0.58 -2.79 2.13
N ALA A 59 0.31 -3.78 2.15
CA ALA A 59 0.45 -4.67 3.29
C ALA A 59 0.90 -3.93 4.56
N ALA A 60 1.83 -2.98 4.43
CA ALA A 60 2.35 -2.20 5.55
C ALA A 60 1.29 -1.35 6.26
N ILE A 61 0.22 -0.96 5.56
CA ILE A 61 -0.91 -0.22 6.14
C ILE A 61 -2.07 -1.14 6.56
N GLY A 62 -1.92 -2.45 6.45
CA GLY A 62 -2.95 -3.42 6.77
C GLY A 62 -4.14 -3.40 5.81
N ALA A 63 -3.97 -2.95 4.57
CA ALA A 63 -5.03 -2.94 3.57
C ALA A 63 -5.31 -4.35 3.05
N ASN A 64 -6.57 -4.66 2.71
CA ASN A 64 -6.95 -5.91 2.04
C ASN A 64 -7.34 -5.72 0.56
N ALA A 65 -7.30 -4.47 0.09
CA ALA A 65 -7.40 -4.05 -1.31
C ALA A 65 -6.52 -2.82 -1.54
N PHE A 66 -6.13 -2.49 -2.76
CA PHE A 66 -5.39 -1.24 -3.02
C PHE A 66 -5.48 -0.79 -4.47
N ALA A 67 -5.20 0.50 -4.68
CA ALA A 67 -5.04 1.09 -6.01
C ALA A 67 -3.59 1.55 -6.23
N LEU A 68 -3.17 1.59 -7.49
CA LEU A 68 -1.83 2.08 -7.87
C LEU A 68 -1.84 2.71 -9.25
N PHE A 69 -0.88 3.60 -9.51
CA PHE A 69 -0.56 4.00 -10.88
C PHE A 69 0.41 3.00 -11.50
N VAL A 70 0.09 2.52 -12.71
CA VAL A 70 0.95 1.59 -13.45
C VAL A 70 2.15 2.31 -14.09
N LYS A 71 1.98 3.60 -14.40
CA LYS A 71 2.96 4.45 -15.09
C LYS A 71 2.96 5.87 -14.51
N SER A 72 4.00 6.64 -14.85
CA SER A 72 4.07 8.06 -14.48
C SER A 72 2.87 8.84 -15.03
N GLN A 73 2.25 9.66 -14.19
CA GLN A 73 1.10 10.45 -14.61
C GLN A 73 1.47 11.76 -15.32
N ARG A 74 2.73 12.21 -15.22
CA ARG A 74 3.17 13.51 -15.74
C ARG A 74 3.75 13.44 -17.15
N LYS A 75 3.89 12.23 -17.71
CA LYS A 75 4.56 11.97 -18.99
C LYS A 75 3.71 11.05 -19.85
N TRP A 76 3.67 11.32 -21.14
CA TRP A 76 3.04 10.45 -22.14
C TRP A 76 3.86 9.19 -22.41
N ASN A 77 5.19 9.34 -22.50
CA ASN A 77 6.09 8.23 -22.72
C ASN A 77 6.60 7.71 -21.37
N ALA A 78 6.42 6.40 -21.16
CA ALA A 78 6.93 5.70 -20.00
C ALA A 78 7.42 4.33 -20.44
N PRO A 79 8.56 3.87 -19.89
CA PRO A 79 9.16 2.60 -20.29
C PRO A 79 8.16 1.44 -20.14
N PRO A 80 8.33 0.36 -20.93
CA PRO A 80 7.58 -0.86 -20.75
C PRO A 80 7.70 -1.39 -19.31
N LEU A 81 6.68 -2.07 -18.83
CA LEU A 81 6.76 -2.84 -17.59
C LEU A 81 7.86 -3.90 -17.76
N LYS A 82 8.88 -3.88 -16.88
CA LYS A 82 9.93 -4.90 -16.90
C LYS A 82 9.38 -6.21 -16.37
N GLN A 83 9.82 -7.32 -16.96
CA GLN A 83 9.39 -8.65 -16.54
C GLN A 83 9.72 -8.92 -15.07
N GLU A 84 10.91 -8.53 -14.62
CA GLU A 84 11.36 -8.65 -13.23
C GLU A 84 10.40 -7.97 -12.24
N ASN A 85 9.92 -6.76 -12.55
CA ASN A 85 8.95 -6.06 -11.71
C ASN A 85 7.59 -6.78 -11.69
N ALA A 86 7.15 -7.33 -12.83
CA ALA A 86 5.91 -8.09 -12.92
C ALA A 86 5.96 -9.39 -12.12
N ASP A 87 7.08 -10.12 -12.19
CA ASP A 87 7.30 -11.36 -11.44
C ASP A 87 7.41 -11.08 -9.94
N ALA A 88 8.09 -9.99 -9.56
CA ALA A 88 8.19 -9.55 -8.18
C ALA A 88 6.85 -9.05 -7.62
N PHE A 89 5.99 -8.46 -8.46
CA PHE A 89 4.61 -8.11 -8.11
C PHE A 89 3.79 -9.38 -7.83
N LYS A 90 3.82 -10.36 -8.74
CA LYS A 90 3.16 -11.67 -8.59
C LYS A 90 3.60 -12.37 -7.29
N ALA A 91 4.91 -12.39 -7.02
CA ALA A 91 5.47 -13.02 -5.82
C ALA A 91 4.94 -12.37 -4.53
N ARG A 92 4.97 -11.03 -4.45
CA ARG A 92 4.46 -10.31 -3.28
C ARG A 92 2.95 -10.44 -3.11
N MET A 93 2.18 -10.44 -4.19
CA MET A 93 0.73 -10.66 -4.12
C MET A 93 0.44 -12.00 -3.43
N LYS A 94 1.17 -13.05 -3.79
CA LYS A 94 1.08 -14.36 -3.14
C LYS A 94 1.55 -14.33 -1.68
N GLU A 95 2.66 -13.67 -1.39
CA GLU A 95 3.22 -13.52 -0.04
C GLU A 95 2.23 -12.87 0.93
N TYR A 96 1.56 -11.80 0.50
CA TYR A 96 0.61 -11.03 1.32
C TYR A 96 -0.85 -11.46 1.16
N GLY A 97 -1.13 -12.53 0.39
CA GLY A 97 -2.47 -13.09 0.24
C GLY A 97 -3.44 -12.23 -0.59
N TYR A 98 -2.94 -11.33 -1.44
CA TYR A 98 -3.78 -10.56 -2.34
C TYR A 98 -4.12 -11.34 -3.60
N THR A 99 -5.35 -11.17 -4.06
CA THR A 99 -5.88 -11.70 -5.32
C THR A 99 -6.08 -10.57 -6.33
N SER A 100 -6.25 -10.90 -7.62
CA SER A 100 -6.37 -9.88 -8.68
C SER A 100 -7.60 -8.98 -8.56
N ASP A 101 -8.67 -9.47 -7.92
CA ASP A 101 -9.94 -8.76 -7.74
C ASP A 101 -9.88 -7.62 -6.70
N VAL A 102 -8.81 -7.57 -5.89
CA VAL A 102 -8.62 -6.53 -4.86
C VAL A 102 -7.56 -5.49 -5.24
N VAL A 103 -7.08 -5.52 -6.49
CA VAL A 103 -6.13 -4.55 -7.04
C VAL A 103 -6.83 -3.71 -8.10
N LEU A 104 -6.75 -2.39 -7.95
CA LEU A 104 -7.32 -1.42 -8.89
C LEU A 104 -6.20 -0.61 -9.57
N PRO A 105 -5.70 -1.04 -10.74
CA PRO A 105 -4.76 -0.23 -11.50
C PRO A 105 -5.46 1.02 -12.02
N HIS A 106 -4.92 2.18 -11.68
CA HIS A 106 -5.43 3.46 -12.13
C HIS A 106 -4.64 3.94 -13.35
N GLY A 107 -5.38 4.39 -14.37
CA GLY A 107 -4.81 4.98 -15.58
C GLY A 107 -4.13 6.33 -15.35
N ASN A 108 -3.42 6.81 -16.36
CA ASN A 108 -2.85 8.15 -16.36
C ASN A 108 -3.96 9.21 -16.53
N TYR A 109 -3.95 10.30 -15.75
CA TYR A 109 -4.93 11.39 -15.89
C TYR A 109 -4.84 12.11 -17.23
N LEU A 110 -3.73 11.99 -17.96
CA LEU A 110 -3.58 12.53 -19.31
C LEU A 110 -4.44 11.78 -20.34
N VAL A 111 -4.91 10.57 -20.02
CA VAL A 111 -5.77 9.78 -20.90
C VAL A 111 -7.10 10.52 -21.12
N ASN A 112 -7.44 10.76 -22.38
CA ASN A 112 -8.71 11.34 -22.76
C ASN A 112 -9.32 10.57 -23.94
N LEU A 113 -10.21 9.62 -23.65
CA LEU A 113 -10.93 8.82 -24.64
C LEU A 113 -11.98 9.61 -25.42
N GLY A 114 -12.39 10.77 -24.91
CA GLY A 114 -13.31 11.69 -25.59
C GLY A 114 -12.60 12.69 -26.49
N ASN A 115 -11.28 12.60 -26.66
CA ASN A 115 -10.55 13.51 -27.53
C ASN A 115 -10.95 13.26 -29.00
N PRO A 116 -11.56 14.23 -29.70
CA PRO A 116 -12.00 14.05 -31.08
C PRO A 116 -10.84 13.98 -32.08
N ALA A 117 -9.63 14.36 -31.67
CA ALA A 117 -8.46 14.39 -32.53
C ALA A 117 -7.64 13.11 -32.40
N ASN A 118 -7.48 12.38 -33.52
CA ASN A 118 -6.63 11.19 -33.64
C ASN A 118 -5.14 11.55 -33.59
N THR A 119 -4.67 11.88 -32.39
CA THR A 119 -3.35 12.47 -32.13
C THR A 119 -2.49 11.51 -31.32
N TYR A 120 -1.23 11.88 -31.08
CA TYR A 120 -0.35 11.14 -30.17
C TYR A 120 -0.96 10.92 -28.77
N ALA A 121 -1.77 11.87 -28.28
CA ALA A 121 -2.50 11.73 -27.02
C ALA A 121 -3.51 10.57 -27.06
N TYR A 122 -4.17 10.35 -28.21
CA TYR A 122 -5.05 9.21 -28.44
C TYR A 122 -4.25 7.90 -28.34
N PHE A 123 -3.17 7.73 -29.13
CA PHE A 123 -2.33 6.52 -29.09
C PHE A 123 -1.73 6.23 -27.70
N SER A 124 -1.24 7.26 -27.02
CA SER A 124 -0.68 7.11 -25.66
C SER A 124 -1.75 6.71 -24.64
N SER A 125 -2.99 7.16 -24.83
CA SER A 125 -4.14 6.74 -24.02
C SER A 125 -4.40 5.24 -24.15
N TYR A 126 -4.46 4.72 -25.37
CA TYR A 126 -4.63 3.28 -25.62
C TYR A 126 -3.52 2.44 -25.00
N LEU A 127 -2.27 2.89 -25.15
CA LEU A 127 -1.13 2.17 -24.61
C LEU A 127 -1.18 2.10 -23.08
N THR A 128 -1.59 3.20 -22.43
CA THR A 128 -1.74 3.24 -20.97
C THR A 128 -2.81 2.25 -20.48
N ILE A 129 -3.95 2.18 -21.17
CA ILE A 129 -5.03 1.23 -20.86
C ILE A 129 -4.55 -0.20 -21.06
N TYR A 130 -3.85 -0.48 -22.17
CA TYR A 130 -3.27 -1.80 -22.45
C TYR A 130 -2.32 -2.26 -21.34
N TYR A 131 -1.43 -1.40 -20.85
CA TYR A 131 -0.54 -1.76 -19.74
C TYR A 131 -1.27 -1.99 -18.42
N ALA A 132 -2.33 -1.23 -18.14
CA ALA A 132 -3.17 -1.48 -16.98
C ALA A 132 -3.86 -2.85 -17.06
N GLN A 133 -4.41 -3.21 -18.23
CA GLN A 133 -4.97 -4.53 -18.47
C GLN A 133 -3.93 -5.64 -18.33
N LYS A 134 -2.74 -5.45 -18.90
CA LYS A 134 -1.64 -6.42 -18.81
C LYS A 134 -1.20 -6.68 -17.38
N LEU A 135 -1.22 -5.66 -16.51
CA LEU A 135 -0.94 -5.85 -15.07
C LEU A 135 -2.01 -6.73 -14.40
N ILE A 136 -3.29 -6.54 -14.75
CA ILE A 136 -4.40 -7.37 -14.23
C ILE A 136 -4.25 -8.81 -14.73
N GLU A 137 -3.89 -9.02 -16.00
CA GLU A 137 -3.65 -10.35 -16.57
C GLU A 137 -2.49 -11.06 -15.89
N VAL A 138 -1.39 -10.35 -15.64
CA VAL A 138 -0.28 -10.82 -14.81
C VAL A 138 -0.80 -11.30 -13.45
N CYS A 139 -1.78 -10.62 -12.85
CA CYS A 139 -2.36 -11.08 -11.58
C CYS A 139 -3.31 -12.29 -11.74
N ARG A 140 -3.95 -12.48 -12.90
CA ARG A 140 -4.94 -13.55 -13.14
C ARG A 140 -4.33 -14.89 -13.54
N GLU A 141 -3.18 -14.91 -14.22
CA GLU A 141 -2.64 -16.11 -14.89
C GLU A 141 -2.35 -17.34 -14.01
N LYS A 142 -2.41 -17.27 -12.66
CA LYS A 142 -2.23 -18.46 -11.78
C LYS A 142 -3.03 -18.44 -10.48
N GLN A 143 -4.33 -18.12 -10.55
CA GLN A 143 -5.27 -18.38 -9.42
C GLN A 143 -6.24 -19.53 -9.72
N GLU A 144 -6.15 -20.17 -10.89
CA GLU A 144 -6.92 -21.39 -11.18
C GLU A 144 -6.27 -22.62 -10.53
N LYS A 145 -6.95 -23.12 -9.49
CA LYS A 145 -6.80 -24.41 -8.81
C LYS A 145 -5.59 -24.57 -7.88
N SER A 146 -5.84 -24.30 -6.59
CA SER A 146 -5.38 -25.15 -5.49
C SER A 146 -6.58 -25.56 -4.65
#